data_AF-A0A958AM39-F1
#
_entry.id   AF-A0A958AM39-F1
#
_cell.length_a   1.000
_cell.length_b   1.000
_cell.length_c   1.000
_cell.angle_alpha   90.00
_cell.angle_beta   90.00
_cell.angle_gamma   90.00
#
_symmetry.space_group_name_H-M   'P 1'
#
loop_
_entity.id
_entity.type
_entity.pdbx_description
1 polymer ?
#
loop_
_entity_poly.entity_id
_entity_poly.type
_entity_poly.pdbx_seq_one_letter_code
_entity_poly.pdbx_strand_id
1 'polypeptide(L)'
;MMRFLGRRLALMPLALVIVNFLGFSYAHAAQQLHAAQNPFGSAVEAPPSILRLYGHYVRALMQGNWGTMPTVAAEPIGALLLQTGLVSLGLLLIVFVLSTLLGLVIGVAGVRNQPPRLAPWLTPFTALGLATPVSTWAPLLLPSCSYS
;
A
#
# COMPACT_ATOMS: atom_id res chain seq x y z
N MET A 1 0.49 29.89 21.43
CA MET A 1 0.74 28.53 20.89
C MET A 1 -0.54 27.75 20.53
N MET A 2 -1.61 27.78 21.34
CA MET A 2 -2.87 27.06 21.06
C MET A 2 -3.52 27.37 19.69
N ARG A 3 -3.47 28.64 19.23
CA ARG A 3 -4.01 29.05 17.92
C ARG A 3 -3.29 28.41 16.72
N PHE A 4 -1.98 28.17 16.84
CA PHE A 4 -1.20 27.49 15.79
C PHE A 4 -1.50 25.99 15.76
N LEU A 5 -1.62 25.38 16.94
CA LEU A 5 -1.96 23.96 17.06
C LEU A 5 -3.38 23.68 16.55
N GLY A 6 -4.36 24.52 16.94
CA GLY A 6 -5.74 24.43 16.46
C GLY A 6 -5.87 24.65 14.95
N ARG A 7 -5.13 25.61 14.39
CA ARG A 7 -5.12 25.85 12.94
C ARG A 7 -4.47 24.69 12.19
N ARG A 8 -3.39 24.09 12.69
CA ARG A 8 -2.74 22.93 12.05
C ARG A 8 -3.62 21.67 12.13
N LEU A 9 -4.28 21.44 13.26
CA LEU A 9 -5.27 20.37 13.44
C LEU A 9 -6.51 20.56 12.54
N ALA A 10 -6.96 21.80 12.32
CA ALA A 10 -8.06 22.09 11.40
C ALA A 10 -7.65 22.03 9.92
N LEU A 11 -6.39 22.35 9.60
CA LEU A 11 -5.86 22.28 8.24
C LEU A 11 -5.64 20.84 7.77
N MET A 12 -5.32 19.89 8.66
CA MET A 12 -5.14 18.48 8.28
C MET A 12 -6.38 17.84 7.62
N PRO A 13 -7.59 17.86 8.22
CA PRO A 13 -8.77 17.28 7.58
C PRO A 13 -9.15 18.03 6.30
N LEU A 14 -8.97 19.35 6.28
CA LEU A 14 -9.23 20.15 5.07
C LEU A 14 -8.28 19.76 3.93
N ALA A 15 -6.98 19.63 4.22
CA ALA A 15 -5.99 19.17 3.26
C ALA A 15 -6.30 17.74 2.78
N LEU A 16 -6.73 16.85 3.68
CA LEU A 16 -7.12 15.49 3.34
C LEU A 16 -8.31 15.45 2.37
N VAL A 17 -9.34 16.27 2.61
CA VAL A 17 -10.50 16.39 1.71
C VAL A 17 -10.07 16.94 0.35
N ILE A 18 -9.22 17.98 0.33
CA ILE A 18 -8.72 18.56 -0.92
C ILE A 18 -7.90 17.53 -1.72
N VAL A 19 -6.99 16.81 -1.06
CA VAL A 19 -6.18 15.76 -1.71
C VAL A 19 -7.06 14.62 -2.21
N ASN A 20 -8.07 14.20 -1.45
CA ASN A 20 -9.02 13.18 -1.87
C ASN A 20 -9.84 13.62 -3.09
N PHE A 21 -10.32 14.87 -3.10
CA PHE A 21 -11.03 15.45 -4.25
C PHE A 21 -10.14 15.55 -5.50
N LEU A 22 -8.89 15.99 -5.33
CA LEU A 22 -7.91 16.05 -6.41
C LEU A 22 -7.59 14.65 -6.94
N GLY A 23 -7.39 13.66 -6.07
CA GLY A 23 -7.15 12.27 -6.45
C GLY A 23 -8.33 11.66 -7.19
N PHE A 24 -9.56 11.89 -6.72
CA PHE A 24 -10.79 11.45 -7.39
C PHE A 24 -10.94 12.06 -8.78
N SER A 25 -10.73 13.38 -8.87
CA SER A 25 -10.82 14.12 -10.13
C SER A 25 -9.75 13.67 -11.14
N TYR A 26 -8.53 13.45 -10.66
CA TYR A 26 -7.43 12.94 -11.47
C TYR A 26 -7.70 11.53 -11.99
N ALA A 27 -8.16 10.61 -11.13
CA ALA A 27 -8.49 9.24 -11.52
C ALA A 27 -9.58 9.19 -12.60
N HIS A 28 -10.63 10.01 -12.47
CA HIS A 28 -11.69 10.10 -13.48
C HIS A 28 -11.20 10.75 -14.78
N ALA A 29 -10.31 11.74 -14.72
CA ALA A 29 -9.70 12.33 -15.91
C ALA A 29 -8.77 11.34 -16.63
N ALA A 30 -7.97 10.58 -15.90
CA ALA A 30 -7.08 9.55 -16.46
C ALA A 30 -7.88 8.40 -17.08
N GLN A 31 -8.97 7.96 -16.44
CA GLN A 31 -9.87 6.94 -16.98
C GLN A 31 -10.55 7.42 -18.28
N GLN A 32 -10.93 8.70 -18.37
CA GLN A 32 -11.45 9.28 -19.62
C GLN A 32 -10.40 9.32 -20.72
N LEU A 33 -9.14 9.62 -20.39
CA LEU A 33 -8.06 9.61 -21.36
C LEU A 33 -7.80 8.20 -21.91
N HIS A 34 -7.80 7.18 -21.04
CA HIS A 34 -7.68 5.78 -21.46
C HIS A 34 -8.89 5.32 -22.28
N ALA A 35 -10.11 5.76 -21.94
CA ALA A 35 -11.32 5.45 -22.70
C ALA A 35 -11.33 6.12 -24.09
N ALA A 36 -10.83 7.36 -24.19
CA ALA A 36 -10.71 8.08 -25.46
C ALA A 36 -9.64 7.48 -26.39
N GLN A 37 -8.61 6.82 -25.84
CA GLN A 37 -7.57 6.14 -26.59
C GLN A 37 -7.96 4.71 -26.99
N ASN A 38 -9.13 4.22 -26.56
CA ASN A 38 -9.55 2.85 -26.81
C ASN A 38 -10.26 2.73 -28.17
N PRO A 39 -9.73 1.95 -29.15
CA PRO A 39 -10.26 1.90 -30.51
C PRO A 39 -11.65 1.27 -30.65
N PHE A 40 -12.20 0.66 -29.57
CA PHE A 40 -13.52 0.01 -29.56
C PHE A 40 -14.68 0.91 -29.08
N GLY A 41 -14.50 2.24 -29.09
CA GLY A 41 -15.59 3.22 -29.17
C GLY A 41 -16.77 3.03 -28.21
N SER A 42 -16.59 3.32 -26.92
CA SER A 42 -17.73 3.62 -26.04
C SER A 42 -18.02 5.11 -26.13
N ALA A 43 -19.18 5.48 -26.68
CA ALA A 43 -19.62 6.86 -26.77
C ALA A 43 -19.54 7.53 -25.39
N VAL A 44 -18.79 8.62 -25.32
CA VAL A 44 -18.73 9.48 -24.14
C VAL A 44 -20.08 10.21 -24.06
N GLU A 45 -21.06 9.59 -23.39
CA GLU A 45 -22.23 10.32 -22.92
C GLU A 45 -21.75 11.50 -22.07
N ALA A 46 -22.36 12.66 -22.30
CA ALA A 46 -21.94 13.92 -21.69
C ALA A 46 -21.69 13.74 -20.19
N PRO A 47 -20.46 13.97 -19.71
CA PRO A 47 -20.08 13.57 -18.36
C PRO A 47 -20.97 14.29 -17.35
N PRO A 48 -21.61 13.56 -16.40
CA PRO A 48 -22.28 14.21 -15.29
C PRO A 48 -21.27 15.10 -14.57
N SER A 49 -21.71 16.26 -14.09
CA SER A 49 -20.81 17.21 -13.43
C SER A 49 -20.04 16.52 -12.31
N ILE A 50 -18.70 16.62 -12.35
CA ILE A 50 -17.76 15.95 -11.43
C ILE A 50 -18.14 16.20 -9.97
N LEU A 51 -18.65 17.40 -9.68
CA LEU A 51 -19.14 17.81 -8.37
C LEU A 51 -20.34 16.97 -7.88
N ARG A 52 -21.31 16.64 -8.75
CA ARG A 52 -22.43 15.76 -8.38
C ARG A 52 -21.95 14.33 -8.15
N LEU A 53 -21.05 13.84 -8.99
CA LEU A 53 -20.48 12.50 -8.86
C LEU A 53 -19.68 12.35 -7.56
N TYR A 54 -18.89 13.36 -7.21
CA TYR A 54 -18.18 13.43 -5.93
C TYR A 54 -19.14 13.49 -4.74
N GLY A 55 -20.24 14.24 -4.84
CA GLY A 55 -21.27 14.27 -3.79
C GLY A 55 -21.91 12.89 -3.53
N HIS A 56 -22.16 12.11 -4.58
CA HIS A 56 -22.62 10.73 -4.45
C HIS A 56 -21.55 9.81 -3.83
N TYR A 57 -20.29 9.95 -4.25
CA TYR A 57 -19.17 9.21 -3.67
C TYR A 57 -19.02 9.47 -2.17
N VAL A 58 -19.00 10.74 -1.74
CA VAL A 58 -18.88 11.11 -0.33
C VAL A 58 -20.06 10.59 0.49
N ARG A 59 -21.28 10.66 -0.06
CA ARG A 59 -22.47 10.13 0.61
C ARG A 59 -22.42 8.60 0.75
N ALA A 60 -21.99 7.89 -0.29
CA ALA A 60 -21.78 6.44 -0.25
C ALA A 60 -20.69 6.08 0.78
N LEU A 61 -19.59 6.84 0.82
CA LEU A 61 -18.52 6.66 1.79
C LEU A 61 -19.01 6.86 3.23
N MET A 62 -19.84 7.88 3.48
CA MET A 62 -20.47 8.09 4.80
C MET A 62 -21.46 6.99 5.18
N GLN A 63 -22.05 6.30 4.21
CA GLN A 63 -22.92 5.14 4.42
C GLN A 63 -22.12 3.83 4.58
N GLY A 64 -20.78 3.89 4.61
CA GLY A 64 -19.92 2.72 4.70
C GLY A 64 -19.83 1.92 3.40
N ASN A 65 -20.35 2.45 2.28
CA ASN A 65 -20.23 1.85 0.97
C ASN A 65 -19.03 2.48 0.23
N TRP A 66 -17.92 1.76 0.23
CA TRP A 66 -16.64 2.19 -0.35
C TRP A 66 -16.60 2.08 -1.88
N GLY A 67 -17.70 1.64 -2.50
CA GLY A 67 -17.80 1.37 -3.93
C GLY A 67 -17.47 -0.08 -4.29
N THR A 68 -17.87 -0.46 -5.49
CA THR A 68 -17.57 -1.75 -6.12
C THR A 68 -16.62 -1.53 -7.29
N MET A 69 -15.62 -2.38 -7.46
CA MET A 69 -14.76 -2.31 -8.64
C MET A 69 -15.55 -2.70 -9.90
N PRO A 70 -15.45 -1.96 -11.02
CA PRO A 70 -16.09 -2.30 -12.28
C PRO A 70 -15.28 -3.33 -13.09
N THR A 71 -14.79 -4.37 -12.43
CA THR A 71 -14.05 -5.48 -13.06
C THR A 71 -14.61 -6.80 -12.56
N VAL A 72 -14.94 -7.69 -13.53
CA VAL A 72 -15.35 -9.11 -13.55
C VAL A 72 -16.20 -9.69 -12.39
N ALA A 73 -15.99 -9.29 -11.13
CA ALA A 73 -16.67 -9.84 -9.96
C ALA A 73 -17.46 -8.82 -9.10
N ALA A 74 -17.45 -7.52 -9.42
CA ALA A 74 -18.24 -6.49 -8.72
C ALA A 74 -18.14 -6.56 -7.18
N GLU A 75 -16.96 -6.91 -6.66
CA GLU A 75 -16.77 -7.07 -5.21
C GLU A 75 -16.67 -5.71 -4.51
N PRO A 76 -17.21 -5.58 -3.28
CA PRO A 76 -17.08 -4.37 -2.49
C PRO A 76 -15.62 -4.16 -2.08
N ILE A 77 -15.10 -2.96 -2.33
CA ILE A 77 -13.70 -2.58 -2.04
C ILE A 77 -13.32 -2.84 -0.57
N GLY A 78 -14.29 -2.68 0.35
CA GLY A 78 -14.09 -2.96 1.77
C GLY A 78 -13.77 -4.43 2.08
N ALA A 79 -14.43 -5.38 1.42
CA ALA A 79 -14.15 -6.81 1.61
C ALA A 79 -12.76 -7.17 1.06
N LEU A 80 -12.40 -6.61 -0.10
CA LEU A 80 -11.09 -6.80 -0.70
C LEU A 80 -9.98 -6.22 0.20
N LEU A 81 -10.15 -5.03 0.75
CA LEU A 81 -9.20 -4.41 1.69
C LEU A 81 -9.03 -5.23 2.97
N LEU A 82 -10.13 -5.77 3.51
CA LEU A 82 -10.08 -6.64 4.69
C LEU A 82 -9.35 -7.94 4.39
N GLN A 83 -9.68 -8.58 3.26
CA GLN A 83 -9.05 -9.84 2.86
C GLN A 83 -7.57 -9.66 2.57
N THR A 84 -7.21 -8.65 1.76
CA THR A 84 -5.80 -8.34 1.45
C THR A 84 -5.05 -7.92 2.71
N GLY A 85 -5.67 -7.11 3.57
CA GLY A 85 -5.11 -6.73 4.87
C GLY A 85 -4.83 -7.93 5.77
N LEU A 86 -5.76 -8.88 5.87
CA LEU A 86 -5.59 -10.10 6.64
C LEU A 86 -4.46 -10.98 6.07
N VAL A 87 -4.37 -11.11 4.76
CA VAL A 87 -3.28 -11.86 4.10
C VAL A 87 -1.93 -11.20 4.36
N SER A 88 -1.82 -9.88 4.20
CA SER A 88 -0.59 -9.13 4.49
C SER A 88 -0.19 -9.23 5.95
N LEU A 89 -1.14 -9.13 6.88
CA LEU A 89 -0.89 -9.28 8.32
C LEU A 89 -0.44 -10.70 8.67
N GLY A 90 -1.05 -11.71 8.06
CA GLY A 90 -0.66 -13.11 8.23
C GLY A 90 0.76 -13.37 7.76
N LEU A 91 1.12 -12.90 6.56
CA LEU A 91 2.48 -13.00 6.04
C LEU A 91 3.49 -12.26 6.91
N LEU A 92 3.16 -11.04 7.35
CA LEU A 92 4.02 -10.26 8.26
C LEU A 92 4.29 -11.04 9.55
N LEU A 93 3.26 -11.62 10.14
CA LEU A 93 3.39 -12.39 11.39
C LEU A 93 4.25 -13.64 11.20
N ILE A 94 4.06 -14.37 10.10
CA ILE A 94 4.88 -15.55 9.78
C ILE A 94 6.36 -15.14 9.62
N VAL A 95 6.64 -14.10 8.83
CA VAL A 95 8.00 -13.60 8.61
C VAL A 95 8.62 -13.11 9.93
N PHE A 96 7.87 -12.41 10.77
CA PHE A 96 8.32 -11.94 12.07
C PHE A 96 8.72 -13.07 13.00
N VAL A 97 7.88 -14.11 13.11
CA VAL A 97 8.16 -15.28 13.95
C VAL A 97 9.40 -16.01 13.43
N LEU A 98 9.49 -16.27 12.13
CA LEU A 98 10.65 -16.93 11.52
C LEU A 98 11.94 -16.13 11.74
N SER A 99 11.90 -14.82 11.51
CA SER A 99 13.05 -13.93 11.69
C SER A 99 13.52 -13.90 13.16
N THR A 100 12.58 -13.83 14.10
CA THR A 100 12.88 -13.81 15.54
C THR A 100 13.52 -15.12 15.98
N LEU A 101 12.97 -16.28 15.55
CA LEU A 101 13.51 -17.59 15.89
C LEU A 101 14.90 -17.81 15.30
N LEU A 102 15.09 -17.50 14.01
CA LEU A 102 16.39 -17.60 13.34
C LEU A 102 17.42 -16.70 14.00
N GLY A 103 17.08 -15.43 14.26
CA GLY A 103 17.97 -14.47 14.91
C GLY A 103 18.38 -14.92 16.31
N LEU A 104 17.44 -15.48 17.09
CA LEU A 104 17.70 -15.97 18.43
C LEU A 104 18.60 -17.21 18.42
N VAL A 105 18.35 -18.17 17.54
CA VAL A 105 19.20 -19.38 17.40
C VAL A 105 20.62 -19.00 16.99
N ILE A 106 20.78 -18.15 15.98
CA ILE A 106 22.08 -17.69 15.50
C ILE A 106 22.81 -16.88 16.58
N GLY A 107 22.10 -15.99 17.28
CA GLY A 107 22.67 -15.17 18.36
C GLY A 107 23.17 -16.02 19.53
N VAL A 108 22.37 -16.98 20.00
CA VAL A 108 22.75 -17.88 21.08
C VAL A 108 23.89 -18.82 20.67
N ALA A 109 23.87 -19.35 19.44
CA ALA A 109 24.96 -20.17 18.91
C ALA A 109 26.29 -19.38 18.80
N GLY A 110 26.22 -18.10 18.40
CA GLY A 110 27.38 -17.23 18.29
C GLY A 110 28.06 -16.94 19.62
N VAL A 111 27.30 -16.78 20.70
CA VAL A 111 27.83 -16.53 22.05
C VAL A 111 28.40 -17.80 22.69
N ARG A 112 27.74 -18.95 22.49
CA ARG A 112 28.16 -20.22 23.11
C ARG A 112 29.49 -20.74 22.58
N ASN A 113 29.80 -20.49 21.31
CA ASN A 113 30.98 -21.08 20.67
C ASN A 113 32.28 -20.28 20.89
N GLN A 114 32.24 -19.02 21.36
CA GLN A 114 33.44 -18.18 21.58
C GLN A 114 33.31 -17.13 22.72
N PRO A 115 33.45 -17.47 24.01
CA PRO A 115 33.72 -16.45 25.03
C PRO A 115 35.18 -15.96 24.93
N PRO A 116 35.53 -14.65 24.99
CA PRO A 116 34.74 -13.44 25.28
C PRO A 116 34.41 -12.57 24.04
N ARG A 117 34.41 -13.12 22.82
CA ARG A 117 34.26 -12.34 21.56
C ARG A 117 33.11 -12.85 20.71
N LEU A 118 32.26 -11.95 20.20
CA LEU A 118 31.28 -12.28 19.18
C LEU A 118 31.96 -12.96 17.98
N ALA A 119 31.35 -14.03 17.45
CA ALA A 119 31.89 -14.75 16.31
C ALA A 119 32.13 -13.78 15.13
N PRO A 120 33.36 -13.68 14.60
CA PRO A 120 33.74 -12.66 13.60
C PRO A 120 33.00 -12.80 12.26
N TRP A 121 32.22 -13.87 12.08
CA TRP A 121 31.40 -14.11 10.90
C TRP A 121 29.99 -13.48 10.99
N LEU A 122 29.55 -13.06 12.17
CA LEU A 122 28.27 -12.38 12.35
C LEU A 122 28.27 -10.97 11.74
N THR A 123 29.40 -10.25 11.87
CA THR A 123 29.56 -8.89 11.34
C THR A 123 29.41 -8.81 9.82
N PRO A 124 30.06 -9.63 8.98
CA PRO A 124 29.84 -9.58 7.53
C PRO A 124 28.42 -10.00 7.13
N PHE A 125 27.78 -10.94 7.83
CA PHE A 125 26.40 -11.34 7.54
C PHE A 125 25.38 -10.24 7.81
N THR A 126 25.51 -9.56 8.95
CA THR A 126 24.65 -8.41 9.28
C THR A 126 24.89 -7.24 8.33
N ALA A 127 26.15 -6.98 7.93
CA ALA A 127 26.48 -5.95 6.95
C ALA A 127 25.89 -6.25 5.58
N LEU A 128 25.91 -7.50 5.11
CA LEU A 128 25.28 -7.91 3.86
C LEU A 128 23.76 -7.70 3.89
N GLY A 129 23.09 -8.12 4.97
CA GLY A 129 21.64 -7.91 5.10
C GLY A 129 21.23 -6.44 5.15
N LEU A 130 22.03 -5.58 5.79
CA LEU A 130 21.79 -4.14 5.85
C LEU A 130 22.15 -3.40 4.55
N ALA A 131 23.16 -3.87 3.83
CA ALA A 131 23.65 -3.22 2.61
C ALA A 131 22.83 -3.59 1.37
N THR A 132 22.13 -4.73 1.37
CA THR A 132 21.34 -5.13 0.20
C THR A 132 20.01 -4.36 0.14
N PRO A 133 19.76 -3.54 -0.90
CA PRO A 133 18.46 -2.93 -1.11
C PRO A 133 17.43 -4.00 -1.50
N VAL A 134 16.20 -3.93 -0.98
CA VAL A 134 15.16 -4.92 -1.31
C VAL A 134 14.84 -4.99 -2.81
N SER A 135 15.09 -3.90 -3.55
CA SER A 135 14.91 -3.82 -5.00
C SER A 135 15.81 -4.77 -5.79
N THR A 136 16.96 -5.20 -5.23
CA THR A 136 17.85 -6.15 -5.92
C THR A 136 17.35 -7.59 -5.84
N TRP A 137 16.55 -7.92 -4.82
CA TRP A 137 16.07 -9.29 -4.57
C TRP A 137 14.69 -9.57 -5.17
N ALA A 138 13.86 -8.54 -5.33
CA ALA A 138 12.51 -8.65 -5.89
C ALA A 138 12.44 -9.40 -7.25
N PRO A 139 13.31 -9.11 -8.26
CA PRO A 139 13.25 -9.80 -9.54
C PRO A 139 13.74 -11.26 -9.50
N LEU A 140 14.50 -11.65 -8.46
CA LEU A 140 15.02 -13.01 -8.28
C LEU A 140 14.00 -13.96 -7.63
N LEU A 141 13.12 -13.42 -6.79
CA LEU A 141 12.11 -14.19 -6.05
C LEU A 141 10.75 -14.24 -6.76
N LEU A 142 10.47 -13.30 -7.67
CA LEU A 142 9.24 -13.22 -8.44
C LEU A 142 9.57 -13.11 -9.94
N PRO A 143 9.78 -14.22 -10.66
CA PRO A 143 10.09 -14.20 -12.09
C PRO A 143 8.91 -13.71 -12.98
N SER A 144 7.79 -13.26 -12.40
CA SER A 144 6.51 -13.11 -13.11
C SER A 144 5.95 -11.69 -13.19
N CYS A 145 6.63 -10.67 -12.65
CA CYS A 145 6.18 -9.27 -12.80
C CYS A 145 6.99 -8.53 -13.87
N SER A 146 7.08 -9.13 -15.06
CA SER A 146 7.48 -8.45 -16.27
C SER A 146 6.32 -7.58 -16.74
N TYR A 147 6.50 -6.26 -16.71
CA TYR A 147 5.60 -5.27 -17.29
C TYR A 147 5.18 -5.66 -18.72
N SER A 148 3.88 -5.73 -18.96
CA SER A 148 3.23 -5.51 -20.27
C SER A 148 2.08 -4.55 -20.06
#